data_AF-A0A1Z9VFG8-F1
#
_entry.id   AF-A0A1Z9VFG8-F1
#
_cell.length_a   1.000
_cell.length_b   1.000
_cell.length_c   1.000
_cell.angle_alpha   90.00
_cell.angle_beta   90.00
_cell.angle_gamma   90.00
#
_symmetry.space_group_name_H-M   'P 1'
#
loop_
_entity.id
_entity.type
_entity.pdbx_description
1 polymer ?
#
loop_
_entity_poly.entity_id
_entity_poly.type
_entity_poly.pdbx_seq_one_letter_code
_entity_poly.pdbx_strand_id
1 'polypeptide(L)'
;MRLLDTNGGNLKLKKTTKHAGGNYRLAGLSLYPDPILCPGSKAADCMADCLKSAGRGAFSNVTDGRQKKADFWHQDRVGFLDQLNSELFNFSRLCNKTGVRGAVRLNVLSDIDYENHGVPQNHPGLTFYDYTKRAARLSDIRRPNNYSLMFSYSGHPAYRKQVTRALQTDCPVAVVFRVKAGEPLPAAF
;
A
#
# COMPACT_ATOMS: atom_id res chain seq x y z
N MET A 1 -15.85 12.64 -1.83
CA MET A 1 -15.93 11.15 -1.86
C MET A 1 -15.04 10.58 -0.76
N ARG A 2 -15.31 9.41 -0.16
CA ARG A 2 -14.43 8.85 0.89
C ARG A 2 -13.14 8.24 0.30
N LEU A 3 -11.98 8.55 0.89
CA LEU A 3 -10.69 8.01 0.46
C LEU A 3 -10.42 6.62 1.02
N LEU A 4 -10.54 6.45 2.34
CA LEU A 4 -10.23 5.23 3.06
C LEU A 4 -11.37 4.22 3.03
N ASP A 5 -11.01 2.95 2.86
CA ASP A 5 -11.87 1.83 3.19
C ASP A 5 -11.49 1.27 4.56
N THR A 6 -12.41 1.40 5.52
CA THR A 6 -12.29 0.96 6.91
C THR A 6 -13.26 -0.16 7.27
N ASN A 7 -14.14 -0.54 6.35
CA ASN A 7 -15.27 -1.44 6.60
C ASN A 7 -15.09 -2.82 5.95
N GLY A 8 -13.92 -3.07 5.35
CA GLY A 8 -13.61 -4.33 4.67
C GLY A 8 -14.33 -4.50 3.33
N GLY A 9 -14.71 -3.40 2.67
CA GLY A 9 -15.20 -3.42 1.29
C GLY A 9 -14.14 -3.92 0.29
N ASN A 10 -12.88 -3.77 0.65
CA ASN A 10 -11.72 -4.22 -0.08
C ASN A 10 -11.35 -5.61 0.41
N LEU A 11 -11.55 -6.61 -0.45
CA LEU A 11 -11.28 -8.02 -0.14
C LEU A 11 -9.82 -8.27 0.25
N LYS A 12 -8.87 -7.45 -0.20
CA LYS A 12 -7.47 -7.56 0.24
C LYS A 12 -7.35 -7.23 1.73
N LEU A 13 -8.01 -6.16 2.19
CA LEU A 13 -8.02 -5.75 3.59
C LEU A 13 -8.79 -6.76 4.45
N LYS A 14 -9.94 -7.24 3.96
CA LYS A 14 -10.78 -8.23 4.65
C LYS A 14 -10.03 -9.54 4.96
N LYS A 15 -9.16 -10.01 4.05
CA LYS A 15 -8.30 -11.18 4.28
C LYS A 15 -7.34 -10.95 5.45
N THR A 16 -6.68 -9.78 5.50
CA THR A 16 -5.77 -9.41 6.59
C THR A 16 -6.49 -9.35 7.93
N THR A 17 -7.66 -8.70 8.01
CA THR A 17 -8.45 -8.64 9.26
C THR A 17 -8.86 -10.02 9.76
N LYS A 18 -9.23 -10.95 8.86
CA LYS A 18 -9.57 -12.34 9.23
C LYS A 18 -8.40 -13.09 9.87
N HIS A 19 -7.18 -12.91 9.35
CA HIS A 19 -5.99 -13.59 9.89
C HIS A 19 -5.48 -12.93 11.18
N ALA A 20 -5.76 -11.65 11.39
CA ALA A 20 -5.35 -10.90 12.58
C ALA A 20 -6.19 -11.18 13.85
N GLY A 21 -7.18 -12.08 13.78
CA GLY A 21 -7.94 -12.54 14.95
C GLY A 21 -8.74 -11.47 15.68
N GLY A 22 -9.08 -10.35 15.04
CA GLY A 22 -9.83 -9.25 15.66
C GLY A 22 -8.99 -8.22 16.44
N ASN A 23 -7.68 -8.44 16.59
CA ASN A 23 -6.79 -7.52 17.31
C ASN A 23 -6.51 -6.21 16.56
N TYR A 24 -6.78 -6.21 15.25
CA TYR A 24 -6.51 -5.08 14.38
C TYR A 24 -7.73 -4.69 13.56
N ARG A 25 -7.95 -3.39 13.45
CA ARG A 25 -8.82 -2.77 12.44
C ARG A 25 -7.93 -2.23 11.34
N LEU A 26 -8.31 -2.44 10.09
CA LEU A 26 -7.51 -2.07 8.94
C LEU A 26 -8.19 -0.97 8.13
N ALA A 27 -7.46 0.11 7.86
CA ALA A 27 -7.81 1.10 6.86
C ALA A 27 -6.92 0.92 5.64
N GLY A 28 -7.46 1.15 4.45
CA GLY A 28 -6.61 1.19 3.27
C GLY A 28 -7.13 2.07 2.15
N LEU A 29 -6.21 2.48 1.30
CA LEU A 29 -6.45 3.38 0.18
C LEU A 29 -6.04 2.69 -1.11
N SER A 30 -6.91 2.76 -2.12
CA SER A 30 -6.66 2.20 -3.43
C SER A 30 -6.93 3.29 -4.45
N LEU A 31 -5.86 3.85 -5.00
CA LEU A 31 -5.91 4.71 -6.17
C LEU A 31 -5.86 3.85 -7.43
N TYR A 32 -6.26 4.40 -8.57
CA TYR A 32 -6.02 3.75 -9.86
C TYR A 32 -4.51 3.85 -10.14
N PRO A 33 -3.84 2.74 -10.51
CA PRO A 33 -2.40 2.77 -10.73
C PRO A 33 -2.07 3.54 -12.02
N ASP A 34 -1.08 4.42 -11.94
CA ASP A 34 -0.47 5.08 -13.09
C ASP A 34 1.05 5.26 -12.85
N PRO A 35 1.84 5.61 -13.88
CA PRO A 35 3.29 5.76 -13.74
C PRO A 35 3.75 6.88 -12.79
N ILE A 36 2.89 7.86 -12.48
CA ILE A 36 3.19 8.94 -11.52
C ILE A 36 2.97 8.42 -10.10
N LEU A 37 1.85 7.74 -9.85
CA LEU A 37 1.51 7.17 -8.55
C LEU A 37 2.33 5.93 -8.19
N CYS A 38 2.90 5.23 -9.18
CA CYS A 38 3.77 4.08 -8.98
C CYS A 38 5.02 4.16 -9.88
N PRO A 39 6.00 5.03 -9.57
CA PRO A 39 7.14 5.29 -10.46
C PRO A 39 8.01 4.06 -10.77
N GLY A 40 8.08 3.12 -9.82
CA GLY A 40 8.84 1.88 -9.99
C GLY A 40 8.21 0.87 -10.96
N SER A 41 6.95 1.09 -11.40
CA SER A 41 6.20 0.12 -12.21
C SER A 41 6.79 -0.12 -13.59
N LYS A 42 7.39 0.92 -14.20
CA LYS A 42 7.97 0.84 -15.55
C LYS A 42 9.21 -0.04 -15.56
N ALA A 43 10.12 0.15 -14.60
CA ALA A 43 11.33 -0.67 -14.50
C ALA A 43 10.98 -2.12 -14.10
N ALA A 44 9.98 -2.30 -13.23
CA ALA A 44 9.49 -3.60 -12.79
C ALA A 44 8.60 -4.34 -13.81
N ASP A 45 8.24 -3.67 -14.90
CA ASP A 45 7.32 -4.11 -15.95
C ASP A 45 6.02 -4.74 -15.43
N CYS A 46 5.36 -4.07 -14.48
CA CYS A 46 4.20 -4.65 -13.78
C CYS A 46 2.90 -3.86 -13.97
N MET A 47 2.89 -2.84 -14.83
CA MET A 47 1.71 -1.97 -15.00
C MET A 47 0.62 -2.67 -15.82
N ALA A 48 1.01 -3.47 -16.82
CA ALA A 48 0.09 -4.30 -17.60
C ALA A 48 -0.56 -5.38 -16.72
N ASP A 49 0.26 -6.10 -15.95
CA ASP A 49 -0.16 -7.16 -15.03
C ASP A 49 -0.64 -6.65 -13.67
N CYS A 50 -0.83 -5.33 -13.54
CA CYS A 50 -1.23 -4.74 -12.27
C CYS A 50 -2.59 -5.30 -11.83
N LEU A 51 -2.79 -5.36 -10.52
CA LEU A 51 -4.02 -5.84 -9.89
C LEU A 51 -5.22 -4.88 -10.07
N LYS A 52 -5.18 -4.00 -11.10
CA LYS A 52 -6.24 -3.06 -11.44
C LYS A 52 -7.55 -3.77 -11.74
N SER A 53 -7.50 -4.88 -12.48
CA SER A 53 -8.67 -5.69 -12.87
C SER A 53 -8.89 -6.92 -11.98
N ALA A 54 -7.99 -7.20 -11.02
CA ALA A 54 -8.08 -8.41 -10.21
C ALA A 54 -9.18 -8.33 -9.14
N GLY A 55 -9.93 -9.42 -8.96
CA GLY A 55 -11.01 -9.54 -7.97
C GLY A 55 -12.09 -8.48 -8.19
N ARG A 56 -12.40 -7.69 -7.14
CA ARG A 56 -13.37 -6.59 -7.25
C ARG A 56 -12.90 -5.44 -8.17
N GLY A 57 -11.65 -5.44 -8.63
CA GLY A 57 -11.16 -4.47 -9.60
C GLY A 57 -11.79 -4.60 -11.00
N ALA A 58 -12.43 -5.72 -11.32
CA ALA A 58 -13.16 -5.89 -12.58
C ALA A 58 -14.48 -5.12 -12.63
N PHE A 59 -15.05 -4.71 -11.50
CA PHE A 59 -16.31 -3.97 -11.47
C PHE A 59 -16.07 -2.49 -11.80
N SER A 60 -16.88 -1.92 -12.70
CA SER A 60 -16.77 -0.53 -13.17
C SER A 60 -16.79 0.47 -12.02
N ASN A 61 -17.74 0.33 -11.08
CA ASN A 61 -17.85 1.21 -9.92
C ASN A 61 -16.58 1.26 -9.04
N VAL A 62 -15.86 0.14 -8.89
CA VAL A 62 -14.60 0.08 -8.14
C VAL A 62 -13.49 0.76 -8.91
N THR A 63 -13.42 0.53 -10.23
CA THR A 63 -12.46 1.19 -11.11
C THR A 63 -12.68 2.69 -11.16
N ASP A 64 -13.90 3.16 -11.36
CA ASP A 64 -14.26 4.58 -11.37
C ASP A 64 -13.95 5.24 -10.03
N GLY A 65 -14.25 4.55 -8.92
CA GLY A 65 -13.93 5.04 -7.58
C GLY A 65 -12.41 5.17 -7.33
N ARG A 66 -11.61 4.27 -7.90
CA ARG A 66 -10.14 4.36 -7.86
C ARG A 66 -9.63 5.48 -8.77
N GLN A 67 -10.21 5.63 -9.95
CA GLN A 67 -9.82 6.66 -10.91
C GLN A 67 -10.07 8.05 -10.33
N LYS A 68 -11.27 8.31 -9.79
CA LYS A 68 -11.57 9.59 -9.11
C LYS A 68 -10.58 9.93 -8.00
N LYS A 69 -10.08 8.92 -7.25
CA LYS A 69 -9.06 9.09 -6.20
C LYS A 69 -7.70 9.46 -6.79
N ALA A 70 -7.31 8.83 -7.89
CA ALA A 70 -6.10 9.20 -8.63
C ALA A 70 -6.23 10.63 -9.18
N ASP A 71 -7.35 10.95 -9.82
CA ASP A 71 -7.61 12.28 -10.38
C ASP A 71 -7.55 13.36 -9.29
N PHE A 72 -8.15 13.13 -8.12
CA PHE A 72 -8.10 14.07 -7.01
C PHE A 72 -6.66 14.31 -6.53
N TRP A 73 -5.84 13.26 -6.41
CA TRP A 73 -4.42 13.42 -6.08
C TRP A 73 -3.66 14.28 -7.10
N HIS A 74 -3.96 14.11 -8.38
CA HIS A 74 -3.29 14.82 -9.48
C HIS A 74 -3.74 16.28 -9.59
N GLN A 75 -5.03 16.54 -9.37
CA GLN A 75 -5.64 17.86 -9.53
C GLN A 75 -5.46 18.75 -8.30
N ASP A 76 -5.62 18.20 -7.09
CA ASP A 76 -5.54 18.92 -5.83
C ASP A 76 -4.93 18.03 -4.74
N ARG A 77 -3.60 18.00 -4.71
CA ARG A 77 -2.84 17.22 -3.75
C ARG A 77 -3.02 17.72 -2.31
N VAL A 78 -3.19 19.03 -2.11
CA VAL A 78 -3.34 19.61 -0.78
C VAL A 78 -4.68 19.17 -0.20
N GLY A 79 -5.78 19.38 -0.93
CA GLY A 79 -7.10 18.93 -0.52
C GLY A 79 -7.17 17.41 -0.33
N PHE A 80 -6.47 16.63 -1.17
CA PHE A 80 -6.38 15.19 -0.98
C PHE A 80 -5.74 14.82 0.36
N LEU A 81 -4.60 15.45 0.69
CA LEU A 81 -3.88 15.19 1.95
C LEU A 81 -4.68 15.65 3.17
N ASP A 82 -5.37 16.79 3.09
CA ASP A 82 -6.23 17.29 4.17
C ASP A 82 -7.39 16.34 4.44
N GLN A 83 -8.04 15.86 3.38
CA GLN A 83 -9.10 14.87 3.51
C GLN A 83 -8.57 13.54 4.06
N LEU A 84 -7.43 13.06 3.55
CA LEU A 84 -6.81 11.82 4.03
C LEU A 84 -6.49 11.90 5.52
N ASN A 85 -5.89 13.00 5.97
CA ASN A 85 -5.59 13.22 7.38
C ASN A 85 -6.85 13.25 8.24
N SER A 86 -7.90 13.93 7.79
CA SER A 86 -9.19 13.97 8.49
C SER A 86 -9.81 12.58 8.64
N GLU A 87 -9.77 11.77 7.59
CA GLU A 87 -10.27 10.39 7.63
C GLU A 87 -9.43 9.48 8.55
N LEU A 88 -8.10 9.66 8.57
CA LEU A 88 -7.19 8.94 9.47
C LEU A 88 -7.38 9.32 10.94
N PHE A 89 -7.62 10.59 11.26
CA PHE A 89 -7.96 11.00 12.64
C PHE A 89 -9.26 10.36 13.13
N ASN A 90 -10.29 10.32 12.27
CA ASN A 90 -11.54 9.64 12.58
C ASN A 90 -11.34 8.14 12.79
N PHE A 91 -10.50 7.51 11.96
CA PHE A 91 -10.14 6.11 12.09
C PHE A 91 -9.39 5.82 13.40
N SER A 92 -8.40 6.64 13.74
CA SER A 92 -7.65 6.55 14.99
C SER A 92 -8.57 6.71 16.21
N ARG A 93 -9.45 7.72 16.21
CA ARG A 93 -10.45 7.93 17.27
C ARG A 93 -11.35 6.70 17.45
N LEU A 94 -11.81 6.12 16.35
CA LEU A 94 -12.63 4.91 16.37
C LEU A 94 -11.85 3.71 16.97
N CYS A 95 -10.59 3.52 16.57
CA CYS A 95 -9.72 2.47 17.11
C CYS A 95 -9.54 2.62 18.62
N ASN A 96 -9.20 3.83 19.08
CA ASN A 96 -9.04 4.16 20.50
C ASN A 96 -10.33 3.92 21.29
N LYS A 97 -11.48 4.37 20.78
CA LYS A 97 -12.79 4.16 21.43
C LYS A 97 -13.12 2.69 21.61
N THR A 98 -12.74 1.84 20.66
CA THR A 98 -13.06 0.40 20.69
C THR A 98 -11.96 -0.46 21.30
N GLY A 99 -10.82 0.12 21.73
CA GLY A 99 -9.67 -0.63 22.23
C GLY A 99 -9.01 -1.55 21.20
N VAL A 100 -9.19 -1.30 19.90
CA VAL A 100 -8.63 -2.12 18.81
C VAL A 100 -7.48 -1.38 18.16
N ARG A 101 -6.38 -2.08 17.84
CA ARG A 101 -5.21 -1.45 17.20
C ARG A 101 -5.53 -1.09 15.74
N GLY A 102 -5.23 0.14 15.34
CA GLY A 102 -5.42 0.59 13.96
C GLY A 102 -4.18 0.33 13.10
N ALA A 103 -4.37 -0.41 12.01
CA ALA A 103 -3.36 -0.59 10.97
C ALA A 103 -3.80 0.11 9.67
N VAL A 104 -2.85 0.65 8.90
CA VAL A 104 -3.13 1.42 7.69
C VAL A 104 -2.23 0.99 6.54
N ARG A 105 -2.85 0.71 5.39
CA ARG A 105 -2.15 0.43 4.12
C ARG A 105 -2.62 1.39 3.03
N LEU A 106 -1.85 2.44 2.78
CA LEU A 106 -2.25 3.48 1.83
C LEU A 106 -1.87 3.13 0.38
N ASN A 107 -0.81 2.37 0.19
CA ASN A 107 -0.31 1.91 -1.10
C ASN A 107 -0.83 0.50 -1.43
N VAL A 108 -2.14 0.39 -1.66
CA VAL A 108 -2.75 -0.89 -2.12
C VAL A 108 -2.47 -1.15 -3.61
N LEU A 109 -2.49 -0.09 -4.43
CA LEU A 109 -2.21 -0.11 -5.88
C LEU A 109 -1.33 1.07 -6.34
N SER A 110 -0.80 1.86 -5.41
CA SER A 110 0.13 2.96 -5.66
C SER A 110 1.46 2.70 -4.95
N ASP A 111 2.41 3.62 -5.06
CA ASP A 111 3.67 3.64 -4.32
C ASP A 111 4.06 5.09 -4.02
N ILE A 112 3.20 5.80 -3.27
CA ILE A 112 3.39 7.19 -2.83
C ILE A 112 4.17 7.21 -1.51
N ASP A 113 5.12 8.14 -1.39
CA ASP A 113 5.95 8.40 -0.21
C ASP A 113 5.23 9.30 0.79
N TYR A 114 4.16 8.78 1.38
CA TYR A 114 3.34 9.47 2.40
C TYR A 114 4.16 9.97 3.61
N GLU A 115 5.28 9.34 3.91
CA GLU A 115 6.26 9.78 4.91
C GLU A 115 6.82 11.17 4.62
N ASN A 116 6.98 11.54 3.34
CA ASN A 116 7.46 12.86 2.94
C ASN A 116 6.35 13.92 2.98
N HIS A 117 5.10 13.50 3.19
CA HIS A 117 3.95 14.37 3.39
C HIS A 117 3.51 14.46 4.86
N GLY A 118 4.29 13.90 5.79
CA GLY A 118 3.99 13.94 7.22
C GLY A 118 2.80 13.06 7.64
N VAL A 119 2.28 12.21 6.75
CA VAL A 119 1.03 11.49 7.02
C VAL A 119 1.22 10.50 8.18
N PRO A 120 2.14 9.52 8.16
CA PRO A 120 2.30 8.63 9.32
C PRO A 120 2.68 9.38 10.61
N GLN A 121 3.49 10.44 10.51
CA GLN A 121 3.95 11.27 11.63
C GLN A 121 2.79 11.96 12.36
N ASN A 122 1.78 12.41 11.62
CA ASN A 122 0.58 13.05 12.18
C ASN A 122 -0.37 12.07 12.88
N HIS A 123 -0.18 10.75 12.71
CA HIS A 123 -1.03 9.70 13.28
C HIS A 123 -0.22 8.66 14.06
N PRO A 124 0.51 9.04 15.13
CA PRO A 124 1.43 8.14 15.85
C PRO A 124 0.74 6.94 16.51
N GLY A 125 -0.57 7.04 16.80
CA GLY A 125 -1.37 5.94 17.35
C GLY A 125 -1.78 4.88 16.32
N LEU A 126 -1.49 5.08 15.04
CA LEU A 126 -1.75 4.13 13.95
C LEU A 126 -0.45 3.48 13.49
N THR A 127 -0.53 2.19 13.14
CA THR A 127 0.58 1.45 12.51
C THR A 127 0.41 1.46 11.00
N PHE A 128 1.32 2.12 10.29
CA PHE A 128 1.34 2.14 8.83
C PHE A 128 2.22 1.02 8.30
N TYR A 129 1.80 0.43 7.19
CA TYR A 129 2.65 -0.48 6.44
C TYR A 129 2.30 -0.43 4.96
N ASP A 130 3.33 -0.47 4.11
CA ASP A 130 3.15 -0.44 2.66
C ASP A 130 4.19 -1.25 1.92
N TYR A 131 3.89 -1.50 0.65
CA TYR A 131 4.79 -2.16 -0.28
C TYR A 131 5.37 -1.08 -1.18
N THR A 132 6.65 -1.15 -1.48
CA THR A 132 7.29 -0.20 -2.39
C THR A 132 8.12 -0.89 -3.46
N LYS A 133 8.17 -0.28 -4.65
CA LYS A 133 9.08 -0.66 -5.73
C LYS A 133 10.32 0.23 -5.81
N ARG A 134 10.50 1.11 -4.83
CA ARG A 134 11.58 2.09 -4.79
C ARG A 134 12.53 1.75 -3.64
N ALA A 135 13.65 1.10 -3.94
CA ALA A 135 14.62 0.68 -2.92
C ALA A 135 15.20 1.86 -2.12
N ALA A 136 15.23 3.06 -2.70
CA ALA A 136 15.65 4.27 -2.02
C ALA A 136 14.79 4.62 -0.79
N ARG A 137 13.51 4.22 -0.76
CA ARG A 137 12.62 4.46 0.39
C ARG A 137 12.94 3.57 1.58
N LEU A 138 13.59 2.42 1.36
CA LEU A 138 13.89 1.45 2.41
C LEU A 138 14.98 1.95 3.37
N SER A 139 15.89 2.77 2.85
CA SER A 139 16.99 3.39 3.59
C SER A 139 16.70 4.85 3.97
N ASP A 140 15.45 5.32 3.88
CA ASP A 140 15.12 6.71 4.17
C ASP A 140 15.15 6.98 5.68
N ILE A 141 16.06 7.85 6.12
CA ILE A 141 16.20 8.28 7.52
C ILE A 141 14.95 9.01 8.04
N ARG A 142 14.09 9.52 7.16
CA ARG A 142 12.85 10.21 7.52
C ARG A 142 11.69 9.26 7.80
N ARG A 143 11.88 7.94 7.63
CA ARG A 143 10.81 6.96 7.90
C ARG A 143 10.48 6.96 9.39
N PRO A 144 9.23 7.28 9.78
CA PRO A 144 8.86 7.32 11.18
C PRO A 144 8.71 5.91 11.77
N ASN A 145 8.87 5.81 13.10
CA ASN A 145 8.83 4.54 13.83
C ASN A 145 7.52 3.77 13.68
N ASN A 146 6.42 4.45 13.34
CA ASN A 146 5.12 3.83 13.11
C ASN A 146 4.87 3.44 11.65
N TYR A 147 5.88 3.43 10.78
CA TYR A 147 5.73 3.08 9.37
C TYR A 147 6.75 2.02 8.91
N SER A 148 6.23 0.85 8.54
CA SER A 148 7.03 -0.26 8.00
C SER A 148 6.89 -0.37 6.48
N LEU A 149 8.01 -0.51 5.77
CA LEU A 149 8.00 -0.74 4.32
C LEU A 149 8.47 -2.16 4.00
N MET A 150 7.82 -2.77 3.01
CA MET A 150 8.23 -4.03 2.42
C MET A 150 8.59 -3.83 0.95
N PHE A 151 9.76 -4.28 0.54
CA PHE A 151 10.18 -4.19 -0.86
C PHE A 151 9.38 -5.18 -1.72
N SER A 152 8.83 -4.72 -2.84
CA SER A 152 8.11 -5.56 -3.79
C SER A 152 9.04 -5.96 -4.93
N TYR A 153 9.49 -7.22 -4.90
CA TYR A 153 10.37 -7.80 -5.89
C TYR A 153 9.75 -7.80 -7.30
N SER A 154 10.61 -7.71 -8.32
CA SER A 154 10.32 -8.08 -9.70
C SER A 154 11.58 -8.69 -10.29
N GLY A 155 11.43 -9.80 -11.01
CA GLY A 155 12.52 -10.45 -11.73
C GLY A 155 12.85 -9.78 -13.07
N HIS A 156 12.16 -8.69 -13.43
CA HIS A 156 12.38 -8.01 -14.71
C HIS A 156 13.83 -7.47 -14.79
N PRO A 157 14.58 -7.70 -15.90
CA PRO A 157 16.00 -7.33 -15.98
C PRO A 157 16.28 -5.85 -15.69
N ALA A 158 15.43 -4.94 -16.17
CA ALA A 158 15.58 -3.51 -15.93
C ALA A 158 15.41 -3.10 -14.45
N TYR A 159 14.84 -3.97 -13.63
CA TYR A 159 14.59 -3.75 -12.20
C TYR A 159 15.71 -4.25 -11.29
N ARG A 160 16.70 -4.99 -11.84
CA ARG A 160 17.77 -5.66 -11.06
C ARG A 160 18.50 -4.72 -10.10
N LYS A 161 18.77 -3.47 -10.49
CA LYS A 161 19.45 -2.48 -9.64
C LYS A 161 18.63 -2.14 -8.37
N GLN A 162 17.29 -2.09 -8.48
CA GLN A 162 16.42 -1.87 -7.32
C GLN A 162 16.48 -3.06 -6.37
N VAL A 163 16.48 -4.28 -6.91
CA VAL A 163 16.60 -5.51 -6.11
C VAL A 163 17.93 -5.52 -5.36
N THR A 164 19.05 -5.32 -6.05
CA THR A 164 20.39 -5.32 -5.41
C THR A 164 20.46 -4.30 -4.28
N ARG A 165 19.92 -3.10 -4.46
CA ARG A 165 19.89 -2.08 -3.40
C ARG A 165 18.97 -2.47 -2.24
N ALA A 166 17.82 -3.07 -2.50
CA ALA A 166 16.89 -3.48 -1.45
C ALA A 166 17.46 -4.58 -0.55
N LEU A 167 18.22 -5.52 -1.14
CA LEU A 167 18.90 -6.61 -0.41
C LEU A 167 20.04 -6.11 0.50
N GLN A 168 20.45 -4.86 0.40
CA GLN A 168 21.41 -4.22 1.30
C GLN A 168 20.73 -3.58 2.52
N THR A 169 19.42 -3.78 2.70
CA THR A 169 18.64 -3.22 3.82
C THR A 169 17.99 -4.33 4.63
N ASP A 170 17.69 -4.07 5.90
CA ASP A 170 16.97 -5.00 6.79
C ASP A 170 15.45 -5.00 6.56
N CYS A 171 14.96 -4.34 5.49
CA CYS A 171 13.55 -4.31 5.20
C CYS A 171 13.10 -5.65 4.58
N PRO A 172 11.91 -6.16 4.94
CA PRO A 172 11.40 -7.39 4.35
C PRO A 172 11.22 -7.24 2.84
N VAL A 173 11.32 -8.36 2.13
CA VAL A 173 11.10 -8.46 0.68
C VAL A 173 9.92 -9.39 0.40
N ALA A 174 8.93 -8.89 -0.35
CA ALA A 174 7.83 -9.68 -0.87
C ALA A 174 8.14 -10.17 -2.27
N VAL A 175 8.10 -11.49 -2.45
CA VAL A 175 8.32 -12.20 -3.71
C VAL A 175 7.07 -13.00 -4.05
N VAL A 176 6.68 -13.00 -5.32
CA VAL A 176 5.52 -13.74 -5.80
C VAL A 176 6.02 -14.94 -6.61
N PHE A 177 5.61 -16.14 -6.21
CA PHE A 177 5.87 -17.37 -6.94
C PHE A 177 4.60 -17.86 -7.60
N ARG A 178 4.72 -18.26 -8.87
CA ARG A 178 3.63 -18.92 -9.60
C ARG A 178 3.73 -20.43 -9.39
N VAL A 179 3.29 -20.89 -8.22
CA VAL A 179 3.13 -22.32 -7.89
C VAL A 179 1.66 -22.66 -7.75
N LYS A 180 1.27 -23.93 -7.98
CA LYS A 180 -0.11 -24.34 -7.68
C LYS A 180 -0.30 -24.41 -6.16
N ALA A 181 -1.54 -24.19 -5.71
CA ALA A 181 -1.85 -24.33 -4.29
C ALA A 181 -1.57 -25.78 -3.82
N GLY A 182 -0.79 -25.93 -2.75
CA GLY A 182 -0.37 -27.22 -2.22
C GLY A 182 0.96 -27.74 -2.77
N GLU A 183 1.52 -27.12 -3.82
CA GLU A 183 2.88 -27.44 -4.28
C GLU A 183 3.94 -26.67 -3.47
N PRO A 184 5.14 -27.24 -3.28
CA PRO A 184 6.21 -26.58 -2.55
C PRO A 184 6.68 -25.31 -3.28
N LEU A 185 7.09 -24.31 -2.49
CA LEU A 185 7.74 -23.11 -3.02
C LEU A 185 9.13 -23.46 -3.57
N PRO A 186 9.64 -22.71 -4.57
CA PRO A 186 11.00 -22.90 -5.06
C PRO A 186 12.04 -22.68 -3.94
N ALA A 187 13.08 -23.52 -3.91
CA ALA A 187 14.19 -23.37 -2.97
C ALA A 187 15.12 -22.18 -3.30
N ALA A 188 15.12 -21.71 -4.56
CA ALA A 188 15.89 -20.58 -5.05
C ALA A 188 15.15 -19.87 -6.21
N PHE A 189 15.43 -18.58 -6.44
CA PHE A 189 14.83 -17.74 -7.48
C PHE A 189 15.66 -16.50 -7.79
#